data_AF-A0A958JTJ5-F1
#
_entry.id   AF-A0A958JTJ5-F1
#
_cell.length_a   1.000
_cell.length_b   1.000
_cell.length_c   1.000
_cell.angle_alpha   90.00
_cell.angle_beta   90.00
_cell.angle_gamma   90.00
#
_symmetry.space_group_name_H-M   'P 1'
#
loop_
_entity.id
_entity.type
_entity.pdbx_description
1 polymer ?
#
loop_
_entity_poly.entity_id
_entity_poly.type
_entity_poly.pdbx_seq_one_letter_code
_entity_poly.pdbx_strand_id
1 'polypeptide(L)'
;MMDANTTFQSGFEFLAPEYLLILPLAGFIALLGYHFMKKRRSIREQLGFRFVADLPLAFIAPAIIVFLSGVALSRPSIGTFSAELPQSTHSLFVAVDVSSSMLVKDVPPDRITLVRRKLLDLMDSLENHEVPVRVGILLFSGSSAMYCPLTADFNVLRLYIRDLSTTLLSSEGSDIKEALSKIILTTSQLNLARYSVAIISDGEFSKLPEDTSFPQAIYTFGVGTTDGGPIPLRAGGLQKDDGGNIVVSKLSEDTLRQLAQGSGGRYYRLGISDAPIESFVSHLSALSLADKESSVKQVTQKYEVSHYFVWLVLLFLAILYLIPLRAGVLMNLLIGTALLSGSPSRAFADSRAAIVGKEAYIAGDFEAAKKSLEEALRKAPTNEELKFALGSTLFRLGEFEKAEELLSEVASESKQGRRVFQSLYNAGNSALAAKKPKEAIAHYERALELLPDDLKTTHNLDLAKKLLEEQEERKQEQEQEQEEEEDQKDQNK
;
A
#
# COMPACT_ATOMS: atom_id res chain seq x y z
N MET A 1 21.38 -17.40 8.74
CA MET A 1 21.31 -18.26 7.55
C MET A 1 20.55 -17.45 6.51
N MET A 2 21.24 -17.02 5.45
CA MET A 2 20.65 -16.27 4.35
C MET A 2 20.12 -17.29 3.34
N ASP A 3 18.86 -17.14 2.93
CA ASP A 3 18.22 -18.03 1.97
C ASP A 3 18.87 -17.99 0.59
N ALA A 4 18.90 -19.16 -0.04
CA ALA A 4 19.86 -19.56 -1.06
C ALA A 4 19.53 -19.14 -2.51
N ASN A 5 18.73 -18.10 -2.76
CA ASN A 5 18.33 -17.71 -4.12
C ASN A 5 18.68 -16.26 -4.50
N THR A 6 19.87 -15.78 -4.11
CA THR A 6 20.39 -14.48 -4.56
C THR A 6 21.33 -14.65 -5.75
N THR A 7 20.84 -14.41 -6.97
CA THR A 7 21.68 -14.33 -8.17
C THR A 7 22.38 -12.97 -8.23
N PHE A 8 23.67 -12.92 -7.90
CA PHE A 8 24.49 -11.71 -8.03
C PHE A 8 24.85 -11.49 -9.51
N GLN A 9 24.33 -10.43 -10.13
CA GLN A 9 24.85 -9.94 -11.42
C GLN A 9 25.89 -8.85 -11.17
N SER A 10 27.09 -9.03 -11.72
CA SER A 10 28.21 -8.08 -11.59
C SER A 10 28.04 -6.92 -12.59
N GLY A 11 27.41 -5.84 -12.16
CA GLY A 11 27.43 -4.54 -12.84
C GLY A 11 28.16 -3.49 -11.99
N PHE A 12 29.07 -2.72 -12.58
CA PHE A 12 29.74 -1.58 -11.96
C PHE A 12 29.28 -0.29 -12.65
N GLU A 13 28.80 0.68 -11.89
CA GLU A 13 28.33 1.96 -12.43
C GLU A 13 28.53 3.10 -11.42
N PHE A 14 28.79 4.31 -11.93
CA PHE A 14 28.84 5.53 -11.15
C PHE A 14 27.46 6.20 -11.15
N LEU A 15 26.85 6.39 -9.97
CA LEU A 15 25.53 7.01 -9.86
C LEU A 15 25.56 8.54 -10.05
N ALA A 16 26.73 9.15 -9.97
CA ALA A 16 26.94 10.59 -10.17
C ALA A 16 28.24 10.84 -10.97
N PRO A 17 28.31 10.41 -12.24
CA PRO A 17 29.54 10.42 -13.03
C PRO A 17 30.13 11.84 -13.24
N GLU A 18 29.33 12.90 -13.12
CA GLU A 18 29.76 14.29 -13.22
C GLU A 18 30.90 14.65 -12.25
N TYR A 19 31.00 14.00 -11.09
CA TYR A 19 32.08 14.23 -10.12
C TYR A 19 33.44 13.67 -10.56
N LEU A 20 33.49 12.83 -11.60
CA LEU A 20 34.74 12.39 -12.21
C LEU A 20 35.47 13.54 -12.93
N LEU A 21 34.79 14.66 -13.21
CA LEU A 21 35.42 15.88 -13.72
C LEU A 21 36.39 16.53 -12.73
N ILE A 22 36.45 16.06 -11.49
CA ILE A 22 37.43 16.48 -10.46
C ILE A 22 38.80 15.79 -10.69
N LEU A 23 38.87 14.68 -11.43
CA LEU A 23 40.13 13.92 -11.64
C LEU A 23 41.24 14.72 -12.35
N PRO A 24 40.98 15.57 -13.36
CA PRO A 24 41.99 16.45 -13.95
C PRO A 24 42.62 17.41 -12.93
N LEU A 25 41.84 17.88 -11.95
CA LEU A 25 42.34 18.74 -10.87
C LEU A 25 43.32 17.98 -9.97
N ALA A 26 43.05 16.70 -9.67
CA ALA A 26 44.00 15.85 -8.95
C ALA A 26 45.33 15.71 -9.69
N GLY A 27 45.28 15.52 -11.02
CA GLY A 27 46.47 15.48 -11.88
C GLY A 27 47.27 16.79 -11.86
N PHE A 28 46.58 17.93 -11.93
CA PHE A 28 47.22 19.25 -11.84
C PHE A 28 47.91 19.48 -10.49
N ILE A 29 47.26 19.10 -9.38
CA ILE A 29 47.83 19.19 -8.03
C ILE A 29 49.06 18.28 -7.91
N ALA A 30 49.05 17.08 -8.50
CA ALA A 30 50.20 16.18 -8.52
C ALA A 30 51.39 16.79 -9.28
N LEU A 31 51.14 17.44 -10.42
CA LEU A 31 52.19 18.13 -11.21
C LEU A 31 52.79 19.31 -10.45
N LEU A 32 51.96 20.11 -9.78
CA LEU A 32 52.45 21.18 -8.90
C LEU A 32 53.28 20.61 -7.75
N GLY A 33 52.79 19.58 -7.07
CA GLY A 33 53.51 18.89 -6.00
C GLY A 33 54.88 18.38 -6.47
N TYR A 34 54.93 17.76 -7.66
CA TYR A 34 56.18 17.32 -8.28
C TYR A 34 57.14 18.47 -8.59
N HIS A 35 56.64 19.58 -9.15
CA HIS A 35 57.45 20.75 -9.45
C HIS A 35 58.04 21.38 -8.17
N PHE A 36 57.24 21.52 -7.12
CA PHE A 36 57.69 22.03 -5.82
C PHE A 36 58.71 21.09 -5.17
N MET A 37 58.52 19.78 -5.22
CA MET A 37 59.52 18.80 -4.75
C MET A 37 60.85 18.95 -5.49
N LYS A 38 60.83 19.04 -6.82
CA LYS A 38 62.05 19.19 -7.63
C LYS A 38 62.77 20.51 -7.33
N LYS A 39 62.04 21.62 -7.21
CA LYS A 39 62.59 22.94 -6.87
C LYS A 39 63.20 22.95 -5.46
N ARG A 40 62.52 22.35 -4.47
CA ARG A 40 63.01 22.26 -3.10
C ARG A 40 64.25 21.38 -2.97
N ARG A 41 64.32 20.28 -3.73
CA ARG A 41 65.51 19.42 -3.83
C ARG A 41 66.72 20.19 -4.37
N SER A 42 66.53 20.98 -5.42
CA SER A 42 67.59 21.83 -6.00
C SER A 42 68.07 22.91 -5.02
N ILE A 43 67.17 23.57 -4.29
CA ILE A 43 67.51 24.58 -3.27
C ILE A 43 68.27 23.94 -2.10
N ARG A 44 67.92 22.69 -1.71
CA ARG A 44 68.61 21.94 -0.65
C ARG A 44 70.04 21.58 -1.03
N GLU A 45 70.27 21.16 -2.28
CA GLU A 45 71.62 20.89 -2.80
C GLU A 45 72.52 22.14 -2.76
N GLN A 46 71.93 23.35 -2.81
CA GLN A 46 72.64 24.62 -2.72
C GLN A 46 72.87 25.12 -1.28
N LEU A 47 72.00 24.77 -0.31
CA LEU A 47 72.01 25.35 1.05
C LEU A 47 72.61 24.44 2.14
N GLY A 48 73.00 23.20 1.84
CA GLY A 48 73.80 22.35 2.75
C GLY A 48 73.13 21.90 4.07
N PHE A 49 71.87 22.24 4.33
CA PHE A 49 71.17 21.87 5.56
C PHE A 49 70.54 20.47 5.51
N ARG A 50 70.81 19.65 6.53
CA ARG A 50 70.08 18.41 6.86
C ARG A 50 68.92 18.71 7.81
N PHE A 51 67.80 19.22 7.31
CA PHE A 51 66.53 19.18 8.05
C PHE A 51 65.67 17.99 7.58
N VAL A 52 64.78 17.54 8.49
CA VAL A 52 63.86 16.38 8.44
C VAL A 52 63.48 15.98 7.01
N ALA A 53 63.64 14.68 6.70
CA ALA A 53 63.36 14.08 5.41
C ALA A 53 62.14 14.71 4.72
N ASP A 54 62.33 15.24 3.51
CA ASP A 54 61.21 15.62 2.64
C ASP A 54 60.40 14.33 2.39
N LEU A 55 59.30 14.14 3.13
CA LEU A 55 58.40 13.05 2.83
C LEU A 55 57.72 13.40 1.50
N PRO A 56 58.01 12.67 0.39
CA PRO A 56 57.33 12.90 -0.89
C PRO A 56 55.81 12.79 -0.74
N LEU A 57 55.37 12.04 0.27
CA LEU A 57 53.99 11.88 0.67
C LEU A 57 53.28 13.22 0.96
N ALA A 58 53.95 14.23 1.53
CA ALA A 58 53.32 15.53 1.82
C ALA A 58 52.92 16.32 0.56
N PHE A 59 53.61 16.07 -0.56
CA PHE A 59 53.34 16.74 -1.84
C PHE A 59 52.40 15.93 -2.74
N ILE A 60 52.33 14.61 -2.54
CA ILE A 60 51.51 13.70 -3.33
C ILE A 60 50.15 13.44 -2.66
N ALA A 61 50.07 13.46 -1.32
CA ALA A 61 48.85 13.20 -0.57
C ALA A 61 47.67 14.13 -0.94
N PRO A 62 47.84 15.44 -1.19
CA PRO A 62 46.73 16.30 -1.62
C PRO A 62 46.10 15.85 -2.95
N ALA A 63 46.92 15.40 -3.90
CA ALA A 63 46.43 14.86 -5.17
C ALA A 63 45.66 13.55 -4.98
N ILE A 64 46.16 12.66 -4.11
CA ILE A 64 45.49 11.41 -3.76
C ILE A 64 44.15 11.68 -3.06
N ILE A 65 44.10 12.65 -2.14
CA ILE A 65 42.86 13.05 -1.45
C ILE A 65 41.83 13.54 -2.46
N VAL A 66 42.20 14.48 -3.35
CA VAL A 66 41.26 15.01 -4.36
C VAL A 66 40.81 13.92 -5.34
N PHE A 67 41.70 13.02 -5.73
CA PHE A 67 41.37 11.85 -6.56
C PHE A 67 40.32 10.96 -5.88
N LEU A 68 40.58 10.54 -4.63
CA LEU A 68 39.70 9.67 -3.87
C LEU A 68 38.37 10.35 -3.53
N SER A 69 38.37 11.66 -3.28
CA SER A 69 37.14 12.45 -3.10
C SER A 69 36.28 12.49 -4.37
N GLY A 70 36.90 12.66 -5.55
CA GLY A 70 36.18 12.59 -6.83
C GLY A 70 35.53 11.22 -7.06
N VAL A 71 36.26 10.14 -6.76
CA VAL A 71 35.72 8.78 -6.86
C VAL A 71 34.61 8.55 -5.82
N ALA A 72 34.77 9.00 -4.57
CA ALA A 72 33.73 8.88 -3.55
C ALA A 72 32.43 9.61 -3.94
N LEU A 73 32.56 10.85 -4.41
CA LEU A 73 31.43 11.69 -4.85
C LEU A 73 30.75 11.14 -6.11
N SER A 74 31.49 10.44 -6.96
CA SER A 74 30.90 9.78 -8.14
C SER A 74 29.97 8.60 -7.80
N ARG A 75 29.87 8.26 -6.51
CA ARG A 75 28.98 7.23 -5.95
C ARG A 75 29.08 5.92 -6.73
N PRO A 76 30.27 5.28 -6.73
CA PRO A 76 30.45 3.98 -7.35
C PRO A 76 29.50 2.97 -6.68
N SER A 77 28.82 2.21 -7.51
CA SER A 77 27.88 1.17 -7.11
C SER A 77 28.28 -0.17 -7.72
N ILE A 78 28.17 -1.23 -6.93
CA ILE A 78 28.47 -2.61 -7.33
C ILE A 78 27.25 -3.49 -7.08
N GLY A 79 26.99 -4.34 -8.07
CA GLY A 79 26.03 -5.43 -7.94
C GLY A 79 24.58 -4.96 -8.01
N THR A 80 23.70 -5.92 -8.24
CA THR A 80 22.26 -5.74 -8.22
C THR A 80 21.67 -6.70 -7.20
N PHE A 81 21.05 -6.18 -6.15
CA PHE A 81 20.18 -6.98 -5.29
C PHE A 81 18.82 -7.02 -5.96
N SER A 82 18.39 -8.21 -6.37
CA SER A 82 17.00 -8.46 -6.72
C SER A 82 16.31 -8.97 -5.46
N ALA A 83 15.51 -8.13 -4.82
CA ALA A 83 14.60 -8.58 -3.79
C ALA A 83 13.35 -9.14 -4.47
N GLU A 84 13.00 -10.40 -4.19
CA GLU A 84 11.68 -10.93 -4.52
C GLU A 84 10.66 -10.18 -3.67
N LEU A 85 9.86 -9.29 -4.27
CA LEU A 85 8.74 -8.67 -3.56
C LEU A 85 7.78 -9.77 -3.10
N PRO A 86 7.27 -9.71 -1.85
CA PRO A 86 6.32 -10.69 -1.37
C PRO A 86 5.08 -10.74 -2.29
N GLN A 87 4.63 -11.97 -2.51
CA GLN A 87 3.49 -12.42 -3.29
C GLN A 87 2.44 -11.33 -3.59
N SER A 88 2.14 -11.09 -4.88
CA SER A 88 0.89 -10.43 -5.23
C SER A 88 -0.27 -11.35 -4.84
N THR A 89 -0.82 -11.14 -3.64
CA THR A 89 -1.98 -11.90 -3.15
C THR A 89 -3.11 -11.75 -4.16
N HIS A 90 -3.58 -12.87 -4.69
CA HIS A 90 -4.65 -12.85 -5.68
C HIS A 90 -5.93 -12.30 -5.02
N SER A 91 -6.68 -11.44 -5.70
CA SER A 91 -7.94 -10.90 -5.15
C SER A 91 -9.14 -11.59 -5.80
N LEU A 92 -10.08 -12.08 -5.00
CA LEU A 92 -11.30 -12.73 -5.46
C LEU A 92 -12.51 -11.89 -5.02
N PHE A 93 -13.27 -11.39 -5.99
CA PHE A 93 -14.56 -10.78 -5.74
C PHE A 93 -15.67 -11.80 -5.95
N VAL A 94 -16.48 -12.03 -4.92
CA VAL A 94 -17.63 -12.94 -4.97
C VAL A 94 -18.89 -12.09 -5.03
N ALA A 95 -19.53 -12.03 -6.21
CA ALA A 95 -20.81 -11.38 -6.41
C ALA A 95 -21.94 -12.39 -6.17
N VAL A 96 -22.82 -12.11 -5.21
CA VAL A 96 -23.92 -13.00 -4.82
C VAL A 96 -25.26 -12.35 -5.14
N ASP A 97 -26.08 -13.08 -5.89
CA ASP A 97 -27.46 -12.69 -6.16
C ASP A 97 -28.29 -12.83 -4.88
N VAL A 98 -29.01 -11.78 -4.52
CA VAL A 98 -29.89 -11.73 -3.34
C VAL A 98 -31.33 -11.35 -3.72
N SER A 99 -31.69 -11.49 -5.00
CA SER A 99 -33.04 -11.24 -5.50
C SER A 99 -34.07 -12.26 -4.97
N SER A 100 -35.36 -11.98 -5.17
CA SER A 100 -36.46 -12.81 -4.67
C SER A 100 -36.43 -14.24 -5.20
N SER A 101 -35.92 -14.47 -6.41
CA SER A 101 -35.79 -15.82 -7.01
C SER A 101 -34.85 -16.72 -6.21
N MET A 102 -33.94 -16.15 -5.41
CA MET A 102 -33.06 -16.91 -4.53
C MET A 102 -33.79 -17.51 -3.31
N LEU A 103 -35.07 -17.18 -3.09
CA LEU A 103 -35.93 -17.83 -2.09
C LEU A 103 -36.64 -19.09 -2.60
N VAL A 104 -36.49 -19.42 -3.88
CA VAL A 104 -37.10 -20.61 -4.48
C VAL A 104 -36.53 -21.88 -3.84
N LYS A 105 -37.41 -22.86 -3.62
CA LYS A 105 -37.12 -24.13 -2.91
C LYS A 105 -36.94 -25.33 -3.84
N ASP A 106 -36.55 -25.08 -5.08
CA ASP A 106 -36.25 -26.12 -6.07
C ASP A 106 -34.94 -26.87 -5.76
N VAL A 107 -34.10 -26.28 -4.91
CA VAL A 107 -33.00 -26.93 -4.20
C VAL A 107 -33.21 -26.79 -2.69
N PRO A 108 -32.99 -27.86 -1.89
CA PRO A 108 -33.23 -27.81 -0.46
C PRO A 108 -32.13 -27.05 0.30
N PRO A 109 -32.47 -26.23 1.32
CA PRO A 109 -33.84 -25.82 1.70
C PRO A 109 -34.40 -24.69 0.80
N ASP A 110 -33.53 -23.82 0.31
CA ASP A 110 -33.77 -22.79 -0.70
C ASP A 110 -32.42 -22.40 -1.33
N ARG A 111 -32.45 -21.72 -2.48
CA ARG A 111 -31.23 -21.34 -3.23
C ARG A 111 -30.27 -20.51 -2.38
N ILE A 112 -30.74 -19.47 -1.68
CA ILE A 112 -29.87 -18.56 -0.90
C ILE A 112 -29.19 -19.28 0.28
N THR A 113 -29.89 -20.21 0.92
CA THR A 113 -29.32 -21.02 2.01
C THR A 113 -28.31 -22.03 1.48
N LEU A 114 -28.56 -22.61 0.30
CA LEU A 114 -27.55 -23.44 -0.37
C LEU A 114 -26.30 -22.62 -0.70
N VAL A 115 -26.46 -21.40 -1.23
CA VAL A 115 -25.35 -20.48 -1.52
C VAL A 115 -24.56 -20.15 -0.26
N ARG A 116 -25.23 -19.83 0.85
CA ARG A 116 -24.58 -19.58 2.13
C ARG A 116 -23.67 -20.74 2.55
N ARG A 117 -24.20 -21.97 2.49
CA ARG A 117 -23.42 -23.18 2.82
C ARG A 117 -22.23 -23.32 1.88
N LYS A 118 -22.45 -23.22 0.57
CA LYS A 118 -21.41 -23.38 -0.44
C LYS A 118 -20.33 -22.29 -0.38
N LEU A 119 -20.68 -21.09 0.07
CA LEU A 119 -19.69 -20.04 0.33
C LEU A 119 -18.82 -20.36 1.52
N LEU A 120 -19.38 -20.92 2.61
CA LEU A 120 -18.59 -21.41 3.74
C LEU A 120 -17.66 -22.55 3.29
N ASP A 121 -18.19 -23.52 2.53
CA ASP A 121 -17.40 -24.63 1.97
C ASP A 121 -16.25 -24.11 1.07
N LEU A 122 -16.51 -23.06 0.27
CA LEU A 122 -15.50 -22.39 -0.54
C LEU A 122 -14.42 -21.72 0.34
N MET A 123 -14.79 -21.01 1.40
CA MET A 123 -13.82 -20.39 2.31
C MET A 123 -12.96 -21.45 2.99
N ASP A 124 -13.57 -22.54 3.46
CA ASP A 124 -12.87 -23.66 4.09
C ASP A 124 -11.92 -24.34 3.09
N SER A 125 -12.34 -24.56 1.84
CA SER A 125 -11.50 -25.11 0.78
C SER A 125 -10.31 -24.20 0.45
N LEU A 126 -10.53 -22.89 0.32
CA LEU A 126 -9.46 -21.91 0.09
C LEU A 126 -8.43 -21.87 1.22
N GLU A 127 -8.88 -21.96 2.48
CA GLU A 127 -8.02 -22.01 3.66
C GLU A 127 -7.26 -23.34 3.76
N ASN A 128 -7.93 -24.47 3.55
CA ASN A 128 -7.33 -25.81 3.61
C ASN A 128 -6.27 -26.03 2.54
N HIS A 129 -6.46 -25.47 1.34
CA HIS A 129 -5.48 -25.52 0.25
C HIS A 129 -4.42 -24.40 0.35
N GLU A 130 -4.40 -23.64 1.45
CA GLU A 130 -3.45 -22.55 1.74
C GLU A 130 -3.30 -21.56 0.59
N VAL A 131 -4.39 -21.26 -0.13
CA VAL A 131 -4.36 -20.38 -1.29
C VAL A 131 -4.18 -18.93 -0.81
N PRO A 132 -3.11 -18.22 -1.19
CA PRO A 132 -2.89 -16.84 -0.77
C PRO A 132 -3.83 -15.88 -1.54
N VAL A 133 -5.06 -15.76 -1.04
CA VAL A 133 -6.14 -14.99 -1.66
C VAL A 133 -6.77 -14.01 -0.66
N ARG A 134 -7.19 -12.84 -1.15
CA ARG A 134 -8.11 -11.95 -0.43
C ARG A 134 -9.48 -12.07 -1.05
N VAL A 135 -10.53 -12.15 -0.25
CA VAL A 135 -11.90 -12.29 -0.72
C VAL A 135 -12.71 -11.06 -0.32
N GLY A 136 -13.48 -10.51 -1.27
CA GLY A 136 -14.49 -9.50 -1.03
C GLY A 136 -15.85 -10.00 -1.51
N ILE A 137 -16.93 -9.69 -0.79
CA ILE A 137 -18.28 -10.18 -1.09
C ILE A 137 -19.18 -9.02 -1.48
N LEU A 138 -19.64 -9.01 -2.73
CA LEU A 138 -20.60 -8.05 -3.26
C LEU A 138 -21.97 -8.71 -3.34
N LEU A 139 -23.02 -8.00 -2.94
CA LEU A 139 -24.39 -8.44 -3.12
C LEU A 139 -25.01 -7.69 -4.30
N PHE A 140 -25.90 -8.36 -5.03
CA PHE A 140 -26.66 -7.70 -6.09
C PHE A 140 -28.09 -8.24 -6.21
N SER A 141 -28.99 -7.35 -6.56
CA SER A 141 -30.37 -7.57 -7.01
C SER A 141 -30.67 -6.47 -8.04
N GLY A 142 -31.73 -5.67 -7.90
CA GLY A 142 -31.94 -4.50 -8.77
C GLY A 142 -30.88 -3.40 -8.63
N SER A 143 -30.13 -3.43 -7.53
CA SER A 143 -28.95 -2.62 -7.26
C SER A 143 -27.85 -3.51 -6.67
N SER A 144 -26.63 -2.97 -6.52
CA SER A 144 -25.51 -3.72 -5.95
C SER A 144 -24.88 -3.03 -4.75
N ALA A 145 -24.21 -3.76 -3.85
CA ALA A 145 -23.48 -3.15 -2.73
C ALA A 145 -22.31 -4.02 -2.29
N MET A 146 -21.21 -3.38 -1.91
CA MET A 146 -20.09 -4.07 -1.30
C MET A 146 -20.48 -4.46 0.13
N TYR A 147 -20.64 -5.76 0.39
CA TYR A 147 -21.11 -6.26 1.67
C TYR A 147 -19.97 -6.62 2.60
N CYS A 148 -18.95 -7.33 2.10
CA CYS A 148 -17.69 -7.55 2.80
C CYS A 148 -16.54 -6.96 1.98
N PRO A 149 -15.80 -5.97 2.50
CA PRO A 149 -14.58 -5.47 1.87
C PRO A 149 -13.55 -6.58 1.66
N LEU A 150 -12.62 -6.35 0.73
CA LEU A 150 -11.55 -7.29 0.42
C LEU A 150 -10.67 -7.56 1.66
N THR A 151 -10.66 -8.81 2.14
CA THR A 151 -9.89 -9.23 3.32
C THR A 151 -9.26 -10.61 3.14
N ALA A 152 -8.15 -10.88 3.82
CA ALA A 152 -7.58 -12.23 3.94
C ALA A 152 -8.08 -12.98 5.20
N ASP A 153 -8.89 -12.33 6.04
CA ASP A 153 -9.42 -12.92 7.26
C ASP A 153 -10.68 -13.74 6.96
N PHE A 154 -10.51 -15.07 6.87
CA PHE A 154 -11.60 -16.02 6.65
C PHE A 154 -12.61 -16.06 7.81
N ASN A 155 -12.22 -15.69 9.04
CA ASN A 155 -13.14 -15.64 10.17
C ASN A 155 -14.13 -14.49 10.00
N VAL A 156 -13.64 -13.31 9.58
CA VAL A 156 -14.51 -12.18 9.25
C VAL A 156 -15.45 -12.53 8.09
N LEU A 157 -14.93 -13.15 7.02
CA LEU A 157 -15.76 -13.58 5.88
C LEU A 157 -16.89 -14.54 6.31
N ARG A 158 -16.59 -15.50 7.20
CA ARG A 158 -17.60 -16.43 7.74
C ARG A 158 -18.71 -15.70 8.50
N LEU A 159 -18.41 -14.62 9.23
CA LEU A 159 -19.43 -13.81 9.90
C LEU A 159 -20.38 -13.16 8.89
N TYR A 160 -19.84 -12.51 7.86
CA TYR A 160 -20.66 -11.91 6.79
C TYR A 160 -21.50 -12.96 6.05
N ILE A 161 -20.90 -14.09 5.67
CA ILE A 161 -21.61 -15.15 4.94
C ILE A 161 -22.80 -15.67 5.76
N ARG A 162 -22.64 -15.86 7.07
CA ARG A 162 -23.71 -16.39 7.93
C ARG A 162 -24.98 -15.53 7.91
N ASP A 163 -24.84 -14.21 7.81
CA ASP A 163 -25.95 -13.25 7.84
C ASP A 163 -26.50 -12.92 6.44
N LEU A 164 -25.92 -13.51 5.39
CA LEU A 164 -26.30 -13.27 3.99
C LEU A 164 -27.77 -13.63 3.76
N SER A 165 -28.58 -12.69 3.28
CA SER A 165 -30.03 -12.87 3.09
C SER A 165 -30.58 -11.94 2.01
N THR A 166 -31.76 -12.27 1.46
CA THR A 166 -32.43 -11.45 0.43
C THR A 166 -32.99 -10.14 0.97
N THR A 167 -32.98 -9.93 2.28
CA THR A 167 -33.45 -8.69 2.94
C THR A 167 -32.41 -7.58 2.93
N LEU A 168 -31.16 -7.90 2.58
CA LEU A 168 -30.05 -6.94 2.63
C LEU A 168 -30.15 -5.87 1.53
N LEU A 169 -30.81 -6.18 0.40
CA LEU A 169 -31.10 -5.24 -0.67
C LEU A 169 -32.60 -5.20 -0.92
N SER A 170 -33.18 -4.00 -0.93
CA SER A 170 -34.63 -3.79 -1.11
C SER A 170 -35.05 -3.63 -2.58
N SER A 171 -34.10 -3.62 -3.50
CA SER A 171 -34.34 -3.41 -4.93
C SER A 171 -34.71 -4.71 -5.63
N GLU A 172 -35.78 -4.68 -6.45
CA GLU A 172 -36.22 -5.82 -7.26
C GLU A 172 -35.44 -5.91 -8.58
N GLY A 173 -35.29 -7.14 -9.07
CA GLY A 173 -34.53 -7.46 -10.29
C GLY A 173 -33.13 -8.03 -9.98
N SER A 174 -32.33 -8.21 -11.03
CA SER A 174 -30.97 -8.75 -10.95
C SER A 174 -30.07 -8.05 -11.99
N ASP A 175 -29.46 -6.94 -11.60
CA ASP A 175 -28.59 -6.05 -12.40
C ASP A 175 -27.11 -6.43 -12.21
N ILE A 176 -26.67 -7.43 -12.96
CA ILE A 176 -25.27 -7.87 -12.92
C ILE A 176 -24.32 -6.83 -13.54
N LYS A 177 -24.82 -5.95 -14.43
CA LYS A 177 -24.03 -4.86 -15.03
C LYS A 177 -23.59 -3.87 -13.96
N GLU A 178 -24.46 -3.49 -13.03
CA GLU A 178 -24.11 -2.61 -11.91
C GLU A 178 -23.07 -3.26 -10.98
N ALA A 179 -23.27 -4.54 -10.63
CA ALA A 179 -22.36 -5.31 -9.79
C ALA A 179 -20.94 -5.38 -10.35
N LEU A 180 -20.82 -5.72 -11.63
CA LEU A 180 -19.54 -5.77 -12.35
C LEU A 180 -18.89 -4.37 -12.45
N SER A 181 -19.68 -3.33 -12.66
CA SER A 181 -19.19 -1.95 -12.71
C SER A 181 -18.60 -1.52 -11.36
N LYS A 182 -19.23 -1.90 -10.24
CA LYS A 182 -18.68 -1.64 -8.89
C LYS A 182 -17.38 -2.39 -8.64
N ILE A 183 -17.27 -3.64 -9.09
CA ILE A 183 -16.01 -4.39 -8.98
C ILE A 183 -14.90 -3.72 -9.77
N ILE A 184 -15.15 -3.29 -11.01
CA ILE A 184 -14.16 -2.54 -11.82
C ILE A 184 -13.74 -1.26 -11.09
N LEU A 185 -14.71 -0.52 -10.54
CA LEU A 185 -14.42 0.71 -9.80
C LEU A 185 -13.56 0.43 -8.57
N THR A 186 -13.91 -0.54 -7.74
CA THR A 186 -13.16 -0.91 -6.54
C THR A 186 -11.76 -1.41 -6.88
N THR A 187 -11.62 -2.24 -7.90
CA THR A 187 -10.31 -2.78 -8.32
C THR A 187 -9.39 -1.68 -8.86
N SER A 188 -9.92 -0.75 -9.65
CA SER A 188 -9.22 0.45 -10.10
C SER A 188 -8.78 1.33 -8.93
N GLN A 189 -9.66 1.60 -7.96
CA GLN A 189 -9.38 2.41 -6.78
C GLN A 189 -8.29 1.82 -5.86
N LEU A 190 -8.20 0.49 -5.82
CA LEU A 190 -7.23 -0.27 -5.05
C LEU A 190 -5.94 -0.58 -5.85
N ASN A 191 -5.86 -0.15 -7.12
CA ASN A 191 -4.77 -0.48 -8.05
C ASN A 191 -4.45 -1.98 -8.06
N LEU A 192 -5.50 -2.82 -8.05
CA LEU A 192 -5.33 -4.27 -8.06
C LEU A 192 -4.88 -4.72 -9.45
N ALA A 193 -3.63 -5.17 -9.54
CA ALA A 193 -3.06 -5.66 -10.79
C ALA A 193 -3.77 -6.94 -11.28
N ARG A 194 -4.25 -7.78 -10.36
CA ARG A 194 -4.90 -9.07 -10.69
C ARG A 194 -6.02 -9.40 -9.72
N TYR A 195 -7.17 -9.75 -10.29
CA TYR A 195 -8.33 -10.20 -9.56
C TYR A 195 -9.17 -11.14 -10.42
N SER A 196 -9.98 -11.99 -9.78
CA SER A 196 -11.02 -12.77 -10.44
C SER A 196 -12.38 -12.43 -9.86
N VAL A 197 -13.42 -12.68 -10.64
CA VAL A 197 -14.80 -12.49 -10.21
C VAL A 197 -15.51 -13.83 -10.22
N ALA A 198 -16.14 -14.20 -9.10
CA ALA A 198 -17.03 -15.34 -8.98
C ALA A 198 -18.47 -14.83 -8.79
N ILE A 199 -19.36 -15.13 -9.72
CA ILE A 199 -20.78 -14.74 -9.67
C ILE A 199 -21.59 -15.97 -9.26
N ILE A 200 -22.44 -15.84 -8.25
CA ILE A 200 -23.36 -16.88 -7.80
C ILE A 200 -24.79 -16.40 -8.01
N SER A 201 -25.54 -17.04 -8.91
CA SER A 201 -26.90 -16.62 -9.30
C SER A 201 -27.65 -17.77 -9.98
N ASP A 202 -28.97 -17.63 -10.14
CA ASP A 202 -29.78 -18.47 -11.03
C ASP A 202 -29.70 -18.04 -12.50
N GLY A 203 -29.05 -16.91 -12.81
CA GLY A 203 -28.79 -16.44 -14.17
C GLY A 203 -29.94 -15.67 -14.82
N GLU A 204 -31.02 -15.41 -14.10
CA GLU A 204 -32.15 -14.59 -14.58
C GLU A 204 -31.88 -13.10 -14.37
N PHE A 205 -30.92 -12.56 -15.14
CA PHE A 205 -30.53 -11.15 -15.06
C PHE A 205 -31.51 -10.23 -15.79
N SER A 206 -31.93 -9.14 -15.14
CA SER A 206 -32.76 -8.09 -15.76
C SER A 206 -31.96 -7.20 -16.71
N LYS A 207 -30.67 -7.00 -16.41
CA LYS A 207 -29.74 -6.23 -17.25
C LYS A 207 -28.40 -6.96 -17.34
N LEU A 208 -28.00 -7.23 -18.57
CA LEU A 208 -26.70 -7.79 -18.91
C LEU A 208 -25.74 -6.68 -19.35
N PRO A 209 -24.42 -6.85 -19.15
CA PRO A 209 -23.43 -5.96 -19.73
C PRO A 209 -23.50 -6.03 -21.26
N GLU A 210 -23.39 -4.87 -21.92
CA GLU A 210 -23.40 -4.77 -23.40
C GLU A 210 -22.13 -5.36 -24.02
N ASP A 211 -21.02 -5.29 -23.29
CA ASP A 211 -19.75 -5.91 -23.65
C ASP A 211 -19.44 -7.06 -22.68
N THR A 212 -19.22 -8.25 -23.23
CA THR A 212 -18.83 -9.44 -22.46
C THR A 212 -17.32 -9.58 -22.33
N SER A 213 -16.55 -8.73 -23.05
CA SER A 213 -15.10 -8.62 -22.91
C SER A 213 -14.75 -7.95 -21.58
N PHE A 214 -14.73 -8.75 -20.52
CA PHE A 214 -14.31 -8.29 -19.20
C PHE A 214 -12.77 -8.36 -19.10
N PRO A 215 -12.11 -7.39 -18.44
CA PRO A 215 -10.65 -7.36 -18.34
C PRO A 215 -10.04 -8.53 -17.55
N GLN A 216 -10.87 -9.31 -16.85
CA GLN A 216 -10.47 -10.47 -16.05
C GLN A 216 -11.48 -11.61 -16.20
N ALA A 217 -11.05 -12.84 -15.90
CA ALA A 217 -11.92 -14.01 -15.97
C ALA A 217 -13.08 -13.93 -14.97
N ILE A 218 -14.30 -14.14 -15.48
CA ILE A 218 -15.53 -14.27 -14.67
C ILE A 218 -15.90 -15.74 -14.58
N TYR A 219 -15.95 -16.24 -13.35
CA TYR A 219 -16.45 -17.57 -13.02
C TYR A 219 -17.90 -17.46 -12.60
N THR A 220 -18.77 -18.30 -13.13
CA THR A 220 -20.19 -18.28 -12.81
C THR A 220 -20.61 -19.58 -12.13
N PHE A 221 -21.43 -19.46 -11.10
CA PHE A 221 -21.93 -20.54 -10.27
C PHE A 221 -23.46 -20.52 -10.30
N GLY A 222 -24.03 -21.43 -11.09
CA GLY A 222 -25.46 -21.55 -11.26
C GLY A 222 -26.12 -22.25 -10.08
N VAL A 223 -27.14 -21.65 -9.47
CA VAL A 223 -27.94 -22.26 -8.41
C VAL A 223 -29.40 -22.44 -8.84
N GLY A 224 -29.98 -23.60 -8.54
CA GLY A 224 -31.34 -23.94 -8.89
C GLY A 224 -31.44 -25.06 -9.93
N THR A 225 -32.65 -25.23 -10.46
CA THR A 225 -33.00 -26.27 -11.43
C THR A 225 -33.59 -25.66 -12.69
N THR A 226 -33.47 -26.37 -13.81
CA THR A 226 -34.08 -25.97 -15.10
C THR A 226 -35.61 -26.09 -15.09
N ASP A 227 -36.14 -26.97 -14.24
CA ASP A 227 -37.58 -27.10 -14.00
C ASP A 227 -38.10 -25.89 -13.21
N GLY A 228 -37.26 -25.35 -12.32
CA GLY A 228 -37.49 -24.16 -11.53
C GLY A 228 -38.50 -24.37 -10.41
N GLY A 229 -38.95 -23.25 -9.83
CA GLY A 229 -39.96 -23.27 -8.79
C GLY A 229 -40.63 -21.91 -8.62
N PRO A 230 -41.79 -21.88 -7.95
CA PRO A 230 -42.51 -20.63 -7.71
C PRO A 230 -41.77 -19.78 -6.67
N ILE A 231 -41.77 -18.46 -6.86
CA ILE A 231 -41.10 -17.52 -5.96
C ILE A 231 -42.00 -17.27 -4.73
N PRO A 232 -41.58 -17.62 -3.50
CA PRO A 232 -42.38 -17.38 -2.31
C PRO A 232 -42.31 -15.92 -1.85
N LEU A 233 -43.44 -15.36 -1.40
CA LEU A 233 -43.48 -14.04 -0.77
C LEU A 233 -43.25 -14.16 0.75
N ARG A 234 -42.58 -13.16 1.34
CA ARG A 234 -42.26 -13.12 2.78
C ARG A 234 -43.51 -13.11 3.66
N ALA A 235 -44.57 -12.41 3.24
CA ALA A 235 -45.84 -12.34 3.95
C ALA A 235 -46.70 -13.62 3.81
N GLY A 236 -46.17 -14.66 3.15
CA GLY A 236 -46.92 -15.85 2.76
C GLY A 236 -47.53 -15.71 1.36
N GLY A 237 -47.71 -16.84 0.70
CA GLY A 237 -48.16 -16.90 -0.70
C GLY A 237 -47.01 -16.91 -1.71
N LEU A 238 -47.36 -16.79 -2.98
CA LEU A 238 -46.44 -16.86 -4.12
C LEU A 238 -46.50 -15.56 -4.90
N GLN A 239 -45.37 -15.17 -5.48
CA GLN A 239 -45.29 -14.02 -6.36
C GLN A 239 -46.16 -14.28 -7.60
N LYS A 240 -46.91 -13.25 -7.99
CA LYS A 240 -47.76 -13.27 -9.17
C LYS A 240 -47.38 -12.15 -10.12
N ASP A 241 -47.55 -12.38 -11.41
CA ASP A 241 -47.42 -11.35 -12.44
C ASP A 241 -48.65 -10.42 -12.46
N ASP A 242 -48.60 -9.37 -13.29
CA ASP A 242 -49.71 -8.43 -13.48
C ASP A 242 -51.01 -9.11 -13.98
N GLY A 243 -50.89 -10.30 -14.57
CA GLY A 243 -52.00 -11.15 -15.01
C GLY A 243 -52.56 -12.07 -13.93
N GLY A 244 -51.98 -12.09 -12.73
CA GLY A 244 -52.36 -12.95 -11.62
C GLY A 244 -51.84 -14.39 -11.69
N ASN A 245 -50.98 -14.71 -12.65
CA ASN A 245 -50.34 -16.03 -12.77
C ASN A 245 -49.15 -16.14 -11.82
N ILE A 246 -48.86 -17.35 -11.34
CA ILE A 246 -47.73 -17.59 -10.45
C ILE A 246 -46.42 -17.47 -11.25
N VAL A 247 -45.50 -16.64 -10.75
CA VAL A 247 -44.16 -16.48 -11.34
C VAL A 247 -43.30 -17.68 -10.95
N VAL A 248 -42.73 -18.35 -11.94
CA VAL A 248 -41.81 -19.48 -11.78
C VAL A 248 -40.43 -19.06 -12.25
N SER A 249 -39.45 -19.12 -11.35
CA SER A 249 -38.05 -18.81 -11.66
C SER A 249 -37.27 -20.10 -11.97
N LYS A 250 -36.43 -20.05 -13.00
CA LYS A 250 -35.65 -21.19 -13.51
C LYS A 250 -34.17 -20.83 -13.59
N LEU A 251 -33.32 -21.84 -13.42
CA LEU A 251 -31.88 -21.67 -13.66
C LEU A 251 -31.63 -21.45 -15.16
N SER A 252 -31.11 -20.27 -15.52
CA SER A 252 -30.64 -19.95 -16.86
C SER A 252 -29.16 -20.27 -17.03
N GLU A 253 -28.85 -21.54 -17.31
CA GLU A 253 -27.46 -21.97 -17.53
C GLU A 253 -26.82 -21.29 -18.73
N ASP A 254 -27.57 -21.06 -19.80
CA ASP A 254 -27.05 -20.49 -21.04
C ASP A 254 -26.50 -19.07 -20.82
N THR A 255 -27.23 -18.24 -20.07
CA THR A 255 -26.79 -16.88 -19.73
C THR A 255 -25.49 -16.91 -18.92
N LEU A 256 -25.40 -17.78 -17.92
CA LEU A 256 -24.22 -17.90 -17.06
C LEU A 256 -23.01 -18.46 -17.81
N ARG A 257 -23.23 -19.39 -18.74
CA ARG A 257 -22.18 -19.94 -19.62
C ARG A 257 -21.66 -18.89 -20.59
N GLN A 258 -22.55 -18.11 -21.22
CA GLN A 258 -22.16 -17.03 -22.12
C GLN A 258 -21.32 -15.96 -21.40
N LEU A 259 -21.72 -15.57 -20.18
CA LEU A 259 -20.97 -14.59 -19.38
C LEU A 259 -19.58 -15.08 -18.98
N ALA A 260 -19.47 -16.34 -18.56
CA ALA A 260 -18.17 -16.94 -18.23
C ALA A 260 -17.27 -17.10 -19.47
N GLN A 261 -17.82 -17.59 -20.58
CA GLN A 261 -17.06 -17.80 -21.82
C GLN A 261 -16.57 -16.48 -22.44
N GLY A 262 -17.41 -15.43 -22.41
CA GLY A 262 -17.07 -14.11 -22.94
C GLY A 262 -15.87 -13.44 -22.25
N SER A 263 -15.61 -13.80 -20.99
CA SER A 263 -14.49 -13.28 -20.19
C SER A 263 -13.31 -14.26 -20.05
N GLY A 264 -13.37 -15.45 -20.68
CA GLY A 264 -12.35 -16.48 -20.54
C GLY A 264 -12.38 -17.27 -19.22
N GLY A 265 -13.45 -17.14 -18.43
CA GLY A 265 -13.69 -17.91 -17.21
C GLY A 265 -14.44 -19.23 -17.45
N ARG A 266 -15.06 -19.78 -16.39
CA ARG A 266 -15.75 -21.08 -16.43
C ARG A 266 -17.07 -21.05 -15.67
N TYR A 267 -18.03 -21.84 -16.16
CA TYR A 267 -19.31 -22.09 -15.50
C TYR A 267 -19.25 -23.35 -14.63
N TYR A 268 -19.84 -23.25 -13.44
CA TYR A 268 -19.99 -24.32 -12.46
C TYR A 268 -21.45 -24.42 -12.03
N ARG A 269 -21.99 -25.63 -11.91
CA ARG A 269 -23.34 -25.83 -11.39
C ARG A 269 -23.27 -26.17 -9.90
N LEU A 270 -23.85 -25.34 -9.05
CA LEU A 270 -23.96 -25.60 -7.62
C LEU A 270 -25.09 -26.60 -7.35
N GLY A 271 -24.79 -27.57 -6.50
CA GLY A 271 -25.73 -28.59 -6.07
C GLY A 271 -25.37 -29.09 -4.68
N ILE A 272 -25.68 -30.34 -4.36
CA ILE A 272 -25.31 -30.92 -3.06
C ILE A 272 -23.80 -31.22 -3.01
N SER A 273 -23.21 -31.64 -4.13
CA SER A 273 -21.79 -31.98 -4.25
C SER A 273 -20.86 -30.76 -4.13
N ASP A 274 -19.66 -30.97 -3.58
CA ASP A 274 -18.58 -29.97 -3.45
C ASP A 274 -17.62 -29.99 -4.64
N ALA A 275 -17.73 -30.96 -5.54
CA ALA A 275 -16.85 -31.08 -6.71
C ALA A 275 -16.68 -29.78 -7.55
N PRO A 276 -17.73 -28.96 -7.76
CA PRO A 276 -17.57 -27.69 -8.47
C PRO A 276 -16.70 -26.68 -7.72
N ILE A 277 -16.79 -26.64 -6.38
CA ILE A 277 -15.98 -25.75 -5.53
C ILE A 277 -14.52 -26.21 -5.58
N GLU A 278 -14.26 -27.49 -5.36
CA GLU A 278 -12.90 -28.05 -5.40
C GLU A 278 -12.22 -27.85 -6.76
N SER A 279 -12.97 -28.02 -7.86
CA SER A 279 -12.47 -27.73 -9.19
C SER A 279 -12.13 -26.26 -9.39
N PHE A 280 -12.91 -25.35 -8.81
CA PHE A 280 -12.65 -23.91 -8.88
C PHE A 280 -11.42 -23.53 -8.04
N VAL A 281 -11.31 -24.01 -6.81
CA VAL A 281 -10.17 -23.76 -5.92
C VAL A 281 -8.87 -24.28 -6.53
N SER A 282 -8.89 -25.48 -7.10
CA SER A 282 -7.74 -26.05 -7.83
C SER A 282 -7.33 -25.22 -9.04
N HIS A 283 -8.31 -24.62 -9.73
CA HIS A 283 -8.01 -23.73 -10.85
C HIS A 283 -7.44 -22.39 -10.39
N LEU A 284 -7.98 -21.82 -9.31
CA LEU A 284 -7.52 -20.56 -8.73
C LEU A 284 -6.10 -20.69 -8.15
N SER A 285 -5.79 -21.81 -7.50
CA SER A 285 -4.45 -22.11 -7.01
C SER A 285 -3.46 -22.26 -8.15
N ALA A 286 -3.82 -22.92 -9.26
CA ALA A 286 -3.00 -23.03 -10.45
C ALA A 286 -2.70 -21.65 -11.08
N LEU A 287 -3.66 -20.74 -11.11
CA LEU A 287 -3.45 -19.36 -11.57
C LEU A 287 -2.49 -18.60 -10.65
N SER A 288 -2.66 -18.75 -9.33
CA SER A 288 -1.74 -18.16 -8.34
C SER A 288 -0.31 -18.68 -8.50
N LEU A 289 -0.14 -19.96 -8.84
CA LEU A 289 1.17 -20.58 -9.07
C LEU A 289 1.83 -20.16 -10.38
N ALA A 290 1.08 -20.08 -11.49
CA ALA A 290 1.61 -19.62 -12.79
C ALA A 290 2.13 -18.17 -12.73
N ASP A 291 1.52 -17.36 -11.87
CA ASP A 291 1.91 -15.96 -11.66
C ASP A 291 3.19 -15.81 -10.84
N LYS A 292 3.54 -16.82 -10.05
CA LYS A 292 4.78 -16.90 -9.27
C LYS A 292 6.02 -16.89 -10.18
N GLU A 293 5.93 -17.47 -11.38
CA GLU A 293 7.00 -17.47 -12.37
C GLU A 293 7.07 -16.15 -13.17
N SER A 294 5.93 -15.48 -13.35
CA SER A 294 5.81 -14.30 -14.22
C SER A 294 6.03 -12.95 -13.52
N SER A 295 5.92 -12.91 -12.18
CA SER A 295 5.91 -11.66 -11.39
C SER A 295 7.17 -11.47 -10.54
N VAL A 296 8.33 -11.95 -10.99
CA VAL A 296 9.61 -11.53 -10.40
C VAL A 296 9.89 -10.09 -10.85
N LYS A 297 9.23 -9.12 -10.21
CA LYS A 297 9.64 -7.72 -10.29
C LYS A 297 10.98 -7.63 -9.56
N GLN A 298 12.07 -7.78 -10.31
CA GLN A 298 13.41 -7.50 -9.82
C GLN A 298 13.48 -6.01 -9.47
N VAL A 299 13.29 -5.67 -8.19
CA VAL A 299 13.64 -4.34 -7.71
C VAL A 299 15.16 -4.33 -7.60
N THR A 300 15.81 -3.81 -8.63
CA THR A 300 17.27 -3.74 -8.73
C THR A 300 17.80 -2.64 -7.81
N GLN A 301 18.10 -2.94 -6.55
CA GLN A 301 18.83 -2.01 -5.69
C GLN A 301 20.34 -2.28 -5.82
N LYS A 302 21.10 -1.24 -6.24
CA LYS A 302 22.56 -1.31 -6.37
C LYS A 302 23.23 -0.93 -5.05
N TYR A 303 24.29 -1.63 -4.67
CA TYR A 303 25.01 -1.35 -3.43
C TYR A 303 26.07 -0.27 -3.64
N GLU A 304 25.95 0.86 -2.96
CA GLU A 304 26.93 1.95 -3.02
C GLU A 304 28.20 1.61 -2.23
N VAL A 305 29.33 1.55 -2.93
CA VAL A 305 30.66 1.31 -2.34
C VAL A 305 31.43 2.61 -2.07
N SER A 306 30.77 3.76 -2.19
CA SER A 306 31.32 5.11 -1.98
C SER A 306 31.97 5.30 -0.60
N HIS A 307 31.44 4.65 0.44
CA HIS A 307 31.92 4.77 1.82
C HIS A 307 33.36 4.25 2.01
N TYR A 308 33.83 3.27 1.24
CA TYR A 308 35.23 2.80 1.32
C TYR A 308 36.21 3.90 0.90
N PHE A 309 35.86 4.68 -0.12
CA PHE A 309 36.68 5.80 -0.60
C PHE A 309 36.72 6.95 0.40
N VAL A 310 35.63 7.19 1.14
CA VAL A 310 35.59 8.17 2.24
C VAL A 310 36.56 7.78 3.36
N TRP A 311 36.61 6.51 3.75
CA TRP A 311 37.59 6.03 4.75
C TRP A 311 39.04 6.23 4.30
N LEU A 312 39.33 6.00 3.01
CA LEU A 312 40.66 6.26 2.46
C LEU A 312 41.01 7.76 2.50
N VAL A 313 40.06 8.65 2.17
CA VAL A 313 40.25 10.11 2.28
C VAL A 313 40.60 10.50 3.71
N LEU A 314 39.85 10.00 4.70
CA LEU A 314 40.10 10.28 6.13
C LEU A 314 41.47 9.75 6.58
N LEU A 315 41.89 8.58 6.11
CA LEU A 315 43.20 8.02 6.39
C LEU A 315 44.34 8.92 5.86
N PHE A 316 44.25 9.39 4.61
CA PHE A 316 45.27 10.27 4.03
C PHE A 316 45.30 11.65 4.71
N LEU A 317 44.15 12.17 5.15
CA LEU A 317 44.08 13.38 5.97
C LEU A 317 44.76 13.19 7.34
N ALA A 318 44.53 12.05 8.00
CA ALA A 318 45.18 11.73 9.28
C ALA A 318 46.71 11.59 9.13
N ILE A 319 47.18 10.94 8.06
CA ILE A 319 48.61 10.83 7.75
C ILE A 319 49.21 12.23 7.53
N LEU A 320 48.52 13.10 6.78
CA LEU A 320 49.00 14.46 6.52
C LEU A 320 49.05 15.31 7.79
N TYR A 321 48.10 15.12 8.72
CA TYR A 321 48.09 15.79 10.02
C TYR A 321 49.30 15.43 10.89
N LEU A 322 49.77 14.19 10.83
CA LEU A 322 50.94 13.71 11.57
C LEU A 322 52.27 14.25 11.02
N ILE A 323 52.30 14.83 9.80
CA ILE A 323 53.51 15.39 9.21
C ILE A 323 53.69 16.85 9.68
N PRO A 324 54.77 17.18 10.42
CA PRO A 324 54.98 18.51 10.97
C PRO A 324 55.46 19.51 9.89
N LEU A 325 54.54 19.96 9.03
CA LEU A 325 54.74 21.05 8.06
C LEU A 325 53.85 22.24 8.44
N ARG A 326 54.39 23.14 9.29
CA ARG A 326 53.70 24.26 9.98
C ARG A 326 53.07 25.37 9.11
N ALA A 327 52.80 25.15 7.82
CA ALA A 327 52.10 26.14 6.97
C ALA A 327 51.11 25.53 5.97
N GLY A 328 51.32 24.29 5.51
CA GLY A 328 50.42 23.63 4.54
C GLY A 328 49.23 22.90 5.16
N VAL A 329 49.33 22.52 6.44
CA VAL A 329 48.29 21.75 7.15
C VAL A 329 47.01 22.59 7.32
N LEU A 330 47.12 23.89 7.57
CA LEU A 330 45.96 24.78 7.74
C LEU A 330 45.16 24.96 6.43
N MET A 331 45.84 24.98 5.28
CA MET A 331 45.20 25.11 3.97
C MET A 331 44.53 23.79 3.53
N ASN A 332 45.18 22.65 3.77
CA ASN A 332 44.59 21.33 3.51
C ASN A 332 43.43 21.01 4.47
N LEU A 333 43.49 21.52 5.71
CA LEU A 333 42.37 21.48 6.65
C LEU A 333 41.20 22.31 6.14
N LEU A 334 41.45 23.54 5.64
CA LEU A 334 40.40 24.42 5.09
C LEU A 334 39.72 23.84 3.85
N ILE A 335 40.48 23.25 2.92
CA ILE A 335 39.95 22.59 1.71
C ILE A 335 39.18 21.31 2.09
N GLY A 336 39.70 20.52 3.03
CA GLY A 336 39.00 19.35 3.57
C GLY A 336 37.69 19.73 4.28
N THR A 337 37.68 20.78 5.09
CA THR A 337 36.47 21.26 5.78
C THR A 337 35.44 21.87 4.83
N ALA A 338 35.87 22.51 3.73
CA ALA A 338 34.98 23.06 2.70
C ALA A 338 34.35 21.98 1.79
N LEU A 339 34.97 20.79 1.69
CA LEU A 339 34.42 19.63 0.99
C LEU A 339 33.55 18.76 1.91
N LEU A 340 33.78 18.77 3.23
CA LEU A 340 32.92 18.11 4.22
C LEU A 340 31.70 18.93 4.67
N SER A 341 31.63 20.23 4.36
CA SER A 341 30.43 21.05 4.62
C SER A 341 29.26 20.75 3.65
N GLY A 342 29.51 19.99 2.58
CA GLY A 342 28.48 19.30 1.81
C GLY A 342 27.98 18.05 2.55
N SER A 343 27.37 18.26 3.72
CA SER A 343 26.92 17.25 4.69
C SER A 343 26.33 15.97 4.06
N PRO A 344 27.04 14.81 3.98
CA PRO A 344 26.40 13.52 3.75
C PRO A 344 26.16 12.75 5.06
N SER A 345 26.58 13.30 6.20
CA SER A 345 26.69 12.58 7.47
C SER A 345 25.39 12.38 8.25
N ARG A 346 24.24 12.85 7.75
CA ARG A 346 22.93 12.51 8.34
C ARG A 346 22.30 11.24 7.73
N ALA A 347 22.61 10.90 6.48
CA ALA A 347 21.83 9.88 5.75
C ALA A 347 22.08 8.41 6.15
N PHE A 348 23.27 8.05 6.65
CA PHE A 348 23.65 6.63 6.81
C PHE A 348 23.28 6.01 8.17
N ALA A 349 23.29 6.77 9.27
CA ALA A 349 22.88 6.27 10.58
C ALA A 349 21.36 6.34 10.80
N ASP A 350 20.68 7.26 10.12
CA ASP A 350 19.22 7.44 10.16
C ASP A 350 18.46 6.28 9.51
N SER A 351 19.13 5.47 8.67
CA SER A 351 18.45 4.51 7.78
C SER A 351 18.05 3.19 8.45
N ARG A 352 18.82 2.61 9.39
CA ARG A 352 18.51 1.25 9.87
C ARG A 352 17.21 1.18 10.67
N ALA A 353 17.01 2.05 11.67
CA ALA A 353 15.78 2.08 12.45
C ALA A 353 14.57 2.48 11.58
N ALA A 354 14.78 3.37 10.61
CA ALA A 354 13.78 3.75 9.61
C ALA A 354 13.38 2.57 8.72
N ILE A 355 14.35 1.79 8.23
CA ILE A 355 14.11 0.59 7.41
C ILE A 355 13.36 -0.45 8.23
N VAL A 356 13.86 -0.82 9.40
CA VAL A 356 13.21 -1.79 10.29
C VAL A 356 11.78 -1.37 10.63
N GLY A 357 11.57 -0.08 10.91
CA GLY A 357 10.24 0.47 11.18
C GLY A 357 9.28 0.37 9.99
N LYS A 358 9.74 0.72 8.78
CA LYS A 358 8.95 0.60 7.55
C LYS A 358 8.68 -0.86 7.18
N GLU A 359 9.66 -1.76 7.35
CA GLU A 359 9.50 -3.20 7.11
C GLU A 359 8.51 -3.83 8.09
N ALA A 360 8.59 -3.49 9.38
CA ALA A 360 7.64 -3.95 10.39
C ALA A 360 6.22 -3.47 10.08
N TYR A 361 6.06 -2.22 9.60
CA TYR A 361 4.76 -1.71 9.15
C TYR A 361 4.20 -2.52 7.98
N ILE A 362 5.04 -2.88 7.00
CA ILE A 362 4.64 -3.72 5.84
C ILE A 362 4.29 -5.14 6.30
N ALA A 363 5.01 -5.68 7.28
CA ALA A 363 4.76 -6.99 7.86
C ALA A 363 3.50 -7.03 8.75
N GLY A 364 2.89 -5.88 9.05
CA GLY A 364 1.72 -5.77 9.92
C GLY A 364 2.05 -5.75 11.42
N ASP A 365 3.33 -5.78 11.80
CA ASP A 365 3.77 -5.61 13.19
C ASP A 365 3.87 -4.12 13.53
N PHE A 366 2.70 -3.51 13.79
CA PHE A 366 2.60 -2.07 14.00
C PHE A 366 3.25 -1.60 15.31
N GLU A 367 3.34 -2.46 16.33
CA GLU A 367 4.03 -2.13 17.58
C GLU A 367 5.54 -2.07 17.39
N ALA A 368 6.13 -3.05 16.69
CA ALA A 368 7.55 -3.00 16.33
C ALA A 368 7.87 -1.84 15.39
N ALA A 369 6.94 -1.54 14.47
CA ALA A 369 7.04 -0.39 13.57
C ALA A 369 7.09 0.93 14.35
N LYS A 370 6.15 1.14 15.27
CA LYS A 370 6.08 2.34 16.11
C LYS A 370 7.38 2.54 16.88
N LYS A 371 7.83 1.51 17.59
CA LYS A 371 9.07 1.58 18.38
C LYS A 371 10.29 1.97 17.53
N SER A 372 10.44 1.36 16.36
CA SER A 372 11.59 1.60 15.48
C SER A 372 11.52 2.96 14.80
N LEU A 373 10.32 3.41 14.40
CA LEU A 373 10.09 4.72 13.80
C LEU A 373 10.26 5.85 14.83
N GLU A 374 9.83 5.67 16.07
CA GLU A 374 10.10 6.62 17.16
C GLU A 374 11.61 6.76 17.42
N GLU A 375 12.35 5.64 17.43
CA GLU A 375 13.82 5.68 17.56
C GLU A 375 14.48 6.43 16.39
N ALA A 376 14.01 6.18 15.16
CA ALA A 376 14.48 6.88 13.97
C ALA A 376 14.17 8.38 14.05
N LEU A 377 12.96 8.74 14.48
CA LEU A 377 12.51 10.12 14.57
C LEU A 377 13.24 10.91 15.67
N ARG A 378 13.64 10.27 16.77
CA ARG A 378 14.51 10.90 17.79
C ARG A 378 15.85 11.36 17.22
N LYS A 379 16.38 10.64 16.23
CA LYS A 379 17.66 10.96 15.56
C LYS A 379 17.49 11.99 14.46
N ALA A 380 16.34 11.96 13.77
CA ALA A 380 16.00 12.90 12.71
C ALA A 380 14.63 13.57 12.93
N PRO A 381 14.49 14.50 13.91
CA PRO A 381 13.19 15.03 14.34
C PRO A 381 12.42 15.80 13.27
N THR A 382 13.12 16.34 12.26
CA THR A 382 12.53 17.13 11.17
C THR A 382 12.27 16.30 9.92
N ASN A 383 12.42 14.97 9.97
CA ASN A 383 12.22 14.11 8.80
C ASN A 383 10.73 13.86 8.55
N GLU A 384 10.16 14.58 7.57
CA GLU A 384 8.74 14.48 7.19
C GLU A 384 8.31 13.06 6.80
N GLU A 385 9.19 12.25 6.24
CA GLU A 385 8.86 10.89 5.81
C GLU A 385 8.71 9.95 7.02
N LEU A 386 9.56 10.12 8.04
CA LEU A 386 9.47 9.37 9.29
C LEU A 386 8.24 9.78 10.10
N LYS A 387 7.96 11.09 10.19
CA LYS A 387 6.73 11.58 10.84
C LYS A 387 5.49 11.02 10.15
N PHE A 388 5.45 11.03 8.82
CA PHE A 388 4.33 10.47 8.05
C PHE A 388 4.15 8.96 8.27
N ALA A 389 5.25 8.21 8.24
CA ALA A 389 5.23 6.76 8.46
C ALA A 389 4.78 6.43 9.89
N LEU A 390 5.26 7.17 10.89
CA LEU A 390 4.84 7.00 12.28
C LEU A 390 3.36 7.37 12.46
N GLY A 391 2.89 8.47 11.87
CA GLY A 391 1.48 8.86 11.91
C GLY A 391 0.55 7.81 11.31
N SER A 392 0.96 7.23 10.17
CA SER A 392 0.23 6.11 9.54
C SER A 392 0.22 4.86 10.43
N THR A 393 1.32 4.60 11.15
CA THR A 393 1.45 3.49 12.10
C THR A 393 0.56 3.69 13.33
N LEU A 394 0.56 4.90 13.90
CA LEU A 394 -0.28 5.26 15.05
C LEU A 394 -1.77 5.10 14.73
N PHE A 395 -2.19 5.46 13.51
CA PHE A 395 -3.56 5.22 13.06
C PHE A 395 -3.90 3.72 13.05
N ARG A 396 -2.99 2.85 12.60
CA ARG A 396 -3.20 1.39 12.60
C ARG A 396 -3.28 0.80 14.00
N LEU A 397 -2.61 1.43 14.98
CA LEU A 397 -2.67 1.07 16.39
C LEU A 397 -3.90 1.64 17.12
N GLY A 398 -4.73 2.45 16.44
CA GLY A 398 -5.89 3.09 17.05
C GLY A 398 -5.56 4.35 17.88
N GLU A 399 -4.32 4.84 17.84
CA GLU A 399 -3.91 6.09 18.48
C GLU A 399 -4.23 7.29 17.57
N PHE A 400 -5.53 7.47 17.31
CA PHE A 400 -6.04 8.36 16.27
C PHE A 400 -5.70 9.83 16.50
N GLU A 401 -5.76 10.32 17.73
CA GLU A 401 -5.46 11.72 18.05
C GLU A 401 -3.97 12.05 17.81
N LYS A 402 -3.08 11.13 18.18
CA LYS A 402 -1.64 11.31 17.93
C LYS A 402 -1.30 11.18 16.45
N ALA A 403 -1.99 10.28 15.75
CA ALA A 403 -1.86 10.15 14.30
C ALA A 403 -2.27 11.45 13.61
N GLU A 404 -3.42 12.02 13.99
CA GLU A 404 -3.91 13.31 13.48
C GLU A 404 -2.89 14.43 13.71
N GLU A 405 -2.42 14.60 14.96
CA GLU A 405 -1.47 15.64 15.33
C GLU A 405 -0.21 15.55 14.46
N LEU A 406 0.42 14.38 14.41
CA LEU A 406 1.67 14.19 13.68
C LEU A 406 1.51 14.34 12.16
N LEU A 407 0.38 13.89 11.60
CA LEU A 407 0.10 14.04 10.17
C LEU A 407 -0.24 15.49 9.79
N SER A 408 -0.94 16.23 10.66
CA SER A 408 -1.21 17.65 10.48
C SER A 408 0.07 18.49 10.52
N GLU A 409 1.03 18.10 11.36
CA GLU A 409 2.35 18.71 11.43
C GLU A 409 3.09 18.51 10.09
N VAL A 410 3.12 17.28 9.56
CA VAL A 410 3.72 16.98 8.24
C VAL A 410 3.06 17.80 7.12
N ALA A 411 1.73 17.93 7.14
CA ALA A 411 1.01 18.75 6.17
C ALA A 411 1.42 20.23 6.22
N SER A 412 1.72 20.75 7.42
CA SER A 412 2.12 22.15 7.61
C SER A 412 3.58 22.44 7.21
N GLU A 413 4.47 21.46 7.34
CA GLU A 413 5.91 21.63 7.11
C GLU A 413 6.35 21.28 5.69
N SER A 414 5.64 20.34 5.04
CA SER A 414 6.04 19.80 3.74
C SER A 414 5.88 20.83 2.61
N LYS A 415 6.91 20.92 1.74
CA LYS A 415 6.87 21.74 0.52
C LYS A 415 6.32 20.98 -0.70
N GLN A 416 6.12 19.68 -0.58
CA GLN A 416 5.65 18.82 -1.67
C GLN A 416 4.13 18.71 -1.63
N GLY A 417 3.43 19.29 -2.62
CA GLY A 417 1.95 19.29 -2.66
C GLY A 417 1.32 17.91 -2.52
N ARG A 418 1.93 16.86 -3.10
CA ARG A 418 1.48 15.47 -2.93
C ARG A 418 1.56 14.98 -1.48
N ARG A 419 2.64 15.29 -0.78
CA ARG A 419 2.83 14.88 0.62
C ARG A 419 1.88 15.65 1.53
N VAL A 420 1.67 16.95 1.27
CA VAL A 420 0.70 17.76 1.99
C VAL A 420 -0.70 17.15 1.85
N PHE A 421 -1.13 16.85 0.62
CA PHE A 421 -2.42 16.21 0.34
C PHE A 421 -2.58 14.88 1.10
N GLN A 422 -1.60 13.96 0.98
CA GLN A 422 -1.65 12.65 1.65
C GLN A 422 -1.74 12.79 3.17
N SER A 423 -1.03 13.77 3.74
CA SER A 423 -1.00 13.99 5.19
C SER A 423 -2.31 14.60 5.68
N LEU A 424 -2.90 15.56 4.95
CA LEU A 424 -4.23 16.12 5.24
C LEU A 424 -5.33 15.06 5.13
N TYR A 425 -5.33 14.26 4.07
CA TYR A 425 -6.29 13.17 3.90
C TYR A 425 -6.22 12.17 5.06
N ASN A 426 -5.01 11.73 5.44
CA ASN A 426 -4.84 10.80 6.55
C ASN A 426 -5.11 11.45 7.92
N ALA A 427 -4.81 12.74 8.11
CA ALA A 427 -5.18 13.48 9.32
C ALA A 427 -6.70 13.57 9.45
N GLY A 428 -7.43 13.86 8.36
CA GLY A 428 -8.89 13.84 8.32
C GLY A 428 -9.47 12.46 8.68
N ASN A 429 -8.91 11.39 8.13
CA ASN A 429 -9.32 10.02 8.51
C ASN A 429 -9.06 9.73 9.99
N SER A 430 -7.94 10.21 10.52
CA SER A 430 -7.56 10.05 11.94
C SER A 430 -8.51 10.82 12.85
N ALA A 431 -8.82 12.08 12.53
CA ALA A 431 -9.80 12.89 13.25
C ALA A 431 -11.21 12.26 13.23
N LEU A 432 -11.63 11.74 12.08
CA LEU A 432 -12.93 11.08 11.93
C LEU A 432 -13.02 9.82 12.81
N ALA A 433 -11.95 9.01 12.82
CA ALA A 433 -11.85 7.83 13.69
C ALA A 433 -11.81 8.21 15.18
N ALA A 434 -11.23 9.36 15.53
CA ALA A 434 -11.25 9.95 16.87
C ALA A 434 -12.62 10.58 17.24
N LYS A 435 -13.66 10.45 16.39
CA LYS A 435 -14.99 11.06 16.57
C LYS A 435 -14.96 12.59 16.66
N LYS A 436 -13.99 13.21 15.98
CA LYS A 436 -13.80 14.66 15.86
C LYS A 436 -14.17 15.15 14.45
N PRO A 437 -15.47 15.20 14.10
CA PRO A 437 -15.89 15.50 12.73
C PRO A 437 -15.59 16.94 12.30
N LYS A 438 -15.55 17.92 13.22
CA LYS A 438 -15.20 19.31 12.89
C LYS A 438 -13.77 19.41 12.36
N GLU A 439 -12.84 18.77 13.04
CA GLU A 439 -11.42 18.71 12.68
C GLU A 439 -11.23 17.91 11.39
N ALA A 440 -11.94 16.78 11.23
CA ALA A 440 -11.91 15.99 10.00
C ALA A 440 -12.34 16.80 8.77
N ILE A 441 -13.43 17.56 8.87
CA ILE A 441 -13.92 18.46 7.81
C ILE A 441 -12.82 19.45 7.41
N ALA A 442 -12.18 20.12 8.38
CA ALA A 442 -11.14 21.10 8.10
C ALA A 442 -9.94 20.50 7.35
N HIS A 443 -9.53 19.28 7.70
CA HIS A 443 -8.45 18.58 7.00
C HIS A 443 -8.84 18.19 5.57
N TYR A 444 -10.05 17.67 5.36
CA TYR A 444 -10.53 17.27 4.04
C TYR A 444 -10.76 18.46 3.10
N GLU A 445 -11.28 19.58 3.60
CA GLU A 445 -11.44 20.81 2.80
C GLU A 445 -10.08 21.30 2.30
N ARG A 446 -9.07 21.38 3.19
CA ARG A 446 -7.70 21.74 2.78
C ARG A 446 -7.06 20.72 1.84
N ALA A 447 -7.40 19.43 1.95
CA ALA A 447 -6.95 18.43 1.00
C ALA A 447 -7.58 18.64 -0.39
N LEU A 448 -8.88 18.96 -0.45
CA LEU A 448 -9.59 19.24 -1.71
C LEU A 448 -9.14 20.56 -2.36
N GLU A 449 -8.61 21.52 -1.62
CA GLU A 449 -7.92 22.68 -2.22
C GLU A 449 -6.72 22.28 -3.09
N LEU A 450 -6.04 21.17 -2.76
CA LEU A 450 -4.89 20.65 -3.51
C LEU A 450 -5.31 19.70 -4.65
N LEU A 451 -6.35 18.90 -4.44
CA LEU A 451 -6.93 17.99 -5.43
C LEU A 451 -8.46 18.06 -5.38
N PRO A 452 -9.09 18.98 -6.14
CA PRO A 452 -10.55 19.18 -6.09
C PRO A 452 -11.37 17.97 -6.55
N ASP A 453 -10.82 17.15 -7.44
CA ASP A 453 -11.51 16.00 -8.04
C ASP A 453 -11.29 14.68 -7.27
N ASP A 454 -10.69 14.70 -6.08
CA ASP A 454 -10.47 13.47 -5.28
C ASP A 454 -11.76 12.98 -4.61
N LEU A 455 -12.46 12.08 -5.30
CA LEU A 455 -13.74 11.52 -4.86
C LEU A 455 -13.68 10.85 -3.48
N LYS A 456 -12.52 10.32 -3.06
CA LYS A 456 -12.35 9.71 -1.73
C LYS A 456 -12.44 10.76 -0.63
N THR A 457 -11.72 11.86 -0.80
CA THR A 457 -11.74 13.00 0.13
C THR A 457 -13.12 13.64 0.17
N THR A 458 -13.77 13.82 -0.99
CA THR A 458 -15.15 14.36 -1.06
C THR A 458 -16.13 13.45 -0.31
N HIS A 459 -16.08 12.14 -0.53
CA HIS A 459 -16.95 11.20 0.18
C HIS A 459 -16.73 11.22 1.70
N ASN A 460 -15.47 11.26 2.14
CA ASN A 460 -15.15 11.31 3.56
C ASN A 460 -15.54 12.66 4.20
N LEU A 461 -15.46 13.76 3.45
CA LEU A 461 -15.97 15.07 3.85
C LEU A 461 -17.49 15.04 4.07
N ASP A 462 -18.23 14.45 3.13
CA ASP A 462 -19.69 14.30 3.26
C ASP A 462 -20.07 13.46 4.47
N LEU A 463 -19.34 12.36 4.71
CA LEU A 463 -19.53 11.54 5.91
C LEU A 463 -19.25 12.33 7.19
N ALA A 464 -18.16 13.11 7.22
CA ALA A 464 -17.81 13.93 8.38
C ALA A 464 -18.86 15.01 8.66
N LYS A 465 -19.43 15.63 7.63
CA LYS A 465 -20.53 16.60 7.75
C LYS A 465 -21.79 15.96 8.34
N LYS A 466 -22.20 14.80 7.85
CA LYS A 466 -23.36 14.06 8.41
C LYS A 466 -23.16 13.71 9.87
N LEU A 467 -21.97 13.20 10.23
CA LEU A 467 -21.66 12.87 11.62
C LEU A 467 -21.65 14.11 12.52
N LEU A 468 -21.28 15.27 11.99
CA LEU A 468 -21.36 16.52 12.73
C LEU A 468 -22.82 16.95 12.97
N GLU A 469 -23.66 16.90 11.94
CA GLU A 469 -25.09 17.19 12.04
C GLU A 469 -25.75 16.30 13.11
N GLU A 470 -25.52 14.98 13.05
CA GLU A 470 -26.03 14.03 14.05
C GLU A 470 -25.48 14.29 15.48
N GLN A 471 -24.28 14.86 15.61
CA GLN A 471 -23.74 15.24 16.93
C GLN A 471 -24.40 16.51 17.46
N GLU A 472 -24.76 17.44 16.59
CA GLU A 472 -25.43 18.69 16.97
C GLU A 472 -26.91 18.45 17.29
N GLU A 473 -27.62 17.61 16.53
CA GLU A 473 -28.99 17.17 16.83
C GLU A 473 -29.07 16.48 18.21
N ARG A 474 -28.18 15.51 18.48
CA ARG A 474 -28.13 14.83 19.78
C ARG A 474 -27.84 15.76 20.96
N LYS A 475 -27.07 16.83 20.75
CA LYS A 475 -26.84 17.84 21.79
C LYS A 475 -28.09 18.66 22.06
N GLN A 476 -28.82 19.05 21.02
CA GLN A 476 -30.09 19.77 21.17
C GLN A 476 -31.15 18.92 21.88
N GLU A 477 -31.24 17.63 21.55
CA GLU A 477 -32.13 16.70 22.26
C GLU A 477 -31.77 16.58 23.74
N GLN A 478 -30.48 16.45 24.07
CA GLN A 478 -30.02 16.39 25.47
C GLN A 478 -30.24 17.71 26.25
N GLU A 479 -30.11 18.86 25.59
CA GLU A 479 -30.41 20.16 26.19
C GLU A 479 -31.92 20.32 26.46
N GLN A 480 -32.77 19.87 25.54
CA GLN A 480 -34.23 19.85 25.74
C GLN A 480 -34.67 18.91 26.87
N GLU A 481 -34.10 17.70 26.95
CA GLU A 481 -34.39 16.77 28.05
C GLU A 481 -33.96 17.34 29.41
N GLN A 482 -32.86 18.09 29.48
CA GLN A 482 -32.41 18.75 30.70
C GLN A 482 -33.33 19.91 31.11
N GLU A 483 -33.81 20.71 30.16
CA GLU A 483 -34.78 21.78 30.42
C GLU A 483 -36.12 21.20 30.92
N GLU A 484 -36.61 20.11 30.34
CA GLU A 484 -37.84 19.44 30.79
C GLU A 484 -37.70 18.82 32.19
N GLU A 485 -36.53 18.28 32.55
CA GLU A 485 -36.25 17.77 33.90
C GLU A 485 -36.15 18.88 34.96
N GLU A 486 -35.64 20.07 34.60
CA GLU A 486 -35.60 21.23 35.50
C GLU A 486 -37.01 21.81 35.73
N ASP A 487 -37.81 21.95 34.67
CA ASP A 487 -39.20 22.41 34.77
C ASP A 487 -40.08 21.45 35.61
N GLN A 488 -39.86 20.13 35.51
CA GLN A 488 -40.57 19.15 36.35
C GLN A 488 -40.13 19.17 37.83
N LYS A 489 -38.89 19.58 38.13
CA LYS A 489 -38.42 19.76 39.51
C LYS A 489 -38.95 21.02 40.15
N ASP A 490 -39.15 22.09 39.37
CA ASP A 490 -39.73 23.33 39.87
C ASP A 490 -41.26 23.26 40.03
N GLN A 491 -41.96 22.39 39.29
CA GLN A 491 -43.40 22.12 39.50
C GLN A 491 -43.70 21.22 40.72
N ASN A 492 -42.70 20.52 41.25
CA ASN A 492 -42.83 19.61 42.42
C ASN A 492 -42.30 20.21 43.74
N LYS A 493 -41.93 21.49 43.76
CA LYS A 493 -41.64 22.30 44.95
C LYS A 493 -42.82 23.23 45.26
#